data_AF-A0A7C8ZMM1-F1
#
_entry.id   AF-A0A7C8ZMM1-F1
#
_cell.length_a   1.000
_cell.length_b   1.000
_cell.length_c   1.000
_cell.angle_alpha   90.00
_cell.angle_beta   90.00
_cell.angle_gamma   90.00
#
_symmetry.space_group_name_H-M   'P 1'
#
loop_
_entity.id
_entity.type
_entity.pdbx_description
1 polymer ?
#
loop_
_entity_poly.entity_id
_entity_poly.type
_entity_poly.pdbx_seq_one_letter_code
_entity_poly.pdbx_strand_id
1 'polypeptide(L)'
;FKMRNILQEFSKDRGHGPPTILGLREHIFTGSVSSLAWFMSYQETSFVTIGQRLLANPLRVRFHYGHPDIFDRIFHITRGGVSKASKTINLSEDVFAGYNSTLRRGFITYHEYMQVGKGRDVGLIQISKFEAKIANGNSEQTLSRDIYRLGRRFDFFRMLSCYYTTIGFYFSSLISVVSIYVFLYGQLYMVLSGLQKALIIEARVHNIQSLETALASQSFIQLGLLTGLPMVMEIALERGFYTA
;
A
#
# COMPACT_ATOMS: atom_id res chain seq x y z
N PHE A 1 30.07 -9.38 -15.98
CA PHE A 1 29.74 -8.13 -15.27
C PHE A 1 29.90 -8.33 -13.77
N LYS A 2 30.61 -7.44 -13.06
CA LYS A 2 30.72 -7.49 -11.59
C LYS A 2 29.54 -6.74 -10.98
N MET A 3 28.79 -7.39 -10.09
CA MET A 3 27.66 -6.77 -9.39
C MET A 3 28.16 -5.58 -8.56
N ARG A 4 27.41 -4.47 -8.56
CA ARG A 4 27.75 -3.27 -7.77
C ARG A 4 27.63 -3.59 -6.27
N ASN A 5 28.56 -3.06 -5.47
CA ASN A 5 28.49 -3.20 -4.02
C ASN A 5 27.41 -2.27 -3.49
N ILE A 6 26.39 -2.84 -2.85
CA ILE A 6 25.27 -2.08 -2.28
C ILE A 6 25.69 -1.12 -1.17
N LEU A 7 26.72 -1.45 -0.38
CA LEU A 7 27.17 -0.60 0.70
C LEU A 7 27.76 0.73 0.19
N GLN A 8 28.21 0.78 -1.06
CA GLN A 8 28.68 2.03 -1.67
C GLN A 8 27.55 3.04 -1.88
N GLU A 9 26.28 2.61 -1.91
CA GLU A 9 25.15 3.53 -2.03
C GLU A 9 25.02 4.43 -0.79
N PHE A 10 25.49 4.00 0.40
CA PHE A 10 25.59 4.86 1.59
C PHE A 10 26.54 6.04 1.42
N SER A 11 27.55 5.93 0.54
CA SER A 11 28.54 6.99 0.31
C SER A 11 28.16 7.92 -0.84
N LYS A 12 27.12 7.58 -1.62
CA LYS A 12 26.71 8.40 -2.77
C LYS A 12 25.79 9.52 -2.32
N ASP A 13 26.23 10.76 -2.51
CA ASP A 13 25.36 11.91 -2.35
C ASP A 13 24.42 12.03 -3.55
N ARG A 14 23.12 12.12 -3.27
CA ARG A 14 22.06 12.29 -4.26
C ARG A 14 21.40 13.67 -4.14
N GLY A 15 22.16 14.67 -3.66
CA GLY A 15 21.73 16.05 -3.45
C GLY A 15 21.02 16.28 -2.10
N HIS A 16 20.95 15.25 -1.27
CA HIS A 16 20.24 15.26 0.02
C HIS A 16 21.05 14.63 1.15
N GLY A 17 22.34 14.41 0.92
CA GLY A 17 23.23 13.70 1.83
C GLY A 17 23.19 12.18 1.61
N PRO A 18 24.04 11.45 2.35
CA PRO A 18 24.08 10.00 2.28
C PRO A 18 22.74 9.40 2.75
N PRO A 19 22.22 8.36 2.09
CA PRO A 19 21.02 7.67 2.53
C PRO A 19 21.26 7.02 3.90
N THR A 20 20.22 6.92 4.70
CA THR A 20 20.25 6.28 6.02
C THR A 20 19.62 4.90 6.01
N ILE A 21 18.76 4.63 5.02
CA ILE A 21 18.16 3.32 4.77
C ILE A 21 18.23 3.07 3.26
N LEU A 22 18.81 1.93 2.88
CA LEU A 22 18.84 1.44 1.50
C LEU A 22 17.79 0.36 1.32
N GLY A 23 16.73 0.66 0.58
CA GLY A 23 15.69 -0.29 0.29
C GLY A 23 16.03 -1.22 -0.87
N LEU A 24 15.70 -2.50 -0.73
CA LEU A 24 15.92 -3.52 -1.76
C LEU A 24 14.61 -4.06 -2.31
N ARG A 25 14.68 -4.52 -3.57
CA ARG A 25 13.59 -5.27 -4.20
C ARG A 25 13.45 -6.65 -3.56
N GLU A 26 12.19 -7.05 -3.38
CA GLU A 26 11.83 -8.38 -2.87
C GLU A 26 11.25 -9.24 -4.01
N HIS A 27 11.37 -10.57 -3.90
CA HIS A 27 10.71 -11.55 -4.76
C HIS A 27 9.92 -12.55 -3.93
N ILE A 28 8.61 -12.60 -4.12
CA ILE A 28 7.75 -13.62 -3.48
C ILE A 28 7.78 -14.88 -4.34
N PHE A 29 8.59 -15.86 -3.96
CA PHE A 29 8.74 -17.08 -4.75
C PHE A 29 7.63 -18.12 -4.50
N THR A 30 6.72 -17.90 -3.55
CA THR A 30 5.63 -18.82 -3.23
C THR A 30 4.36 -18.60 -4.06
N GLY A 31 4.38 -17.70 -5.05
CA GLY A 31 3.22 -17.37 -5.88
C GLY A 31 2.68 -18.52 -6.75
N SER A 32 3.47 -19.57 -7.01
CA SER A 32 3.07 -20.73 -7.83
C SER A 32 2.28 -21.79 -7.05
N VAL A 33 2.17 -21.67 -5.72
CA VAL A 33 1.62 -22.71 -4.84
C VAL A 33 0.10 -22.85 -4.98
N SER A 34 -0.63 -21.76 -5.24
CA SER A 34 -2.08 -21.76 -5.42
C SER A 34 -2.56 -20.50 -6.14
N SER A 35 -3.81 -20.47 -6.59
CA SER A 35 -4.41 -19.25 -7.16
C SER A 35 -4.47 -18.09 -6.15
N LEU A 36 -4.72 -18.39 -4.87
CA LEU A 36 -4.69 -17.40 -3.80
C LEU A 36 -3.28 -16.84 -3.59
N ALA A 37 -2.27 -17.72 -3.61
CA ALA A 37 -0.86 -17.35 -3.54
C ALA A 37 -0.46 -16.45 -4.72
N TRP A 38 -1.00 -16.73 -5.91
CA TRP A 38 -0.76 -15.99 -7.13
C TRP A 38 -1.32 -14.57 -7.05
N PHE A 39 -2.56 -14.38 -6.57
CA PHE A 39 -3.11 -13.04 -6.37
C PHE A 39 -2.35 -12.24 -5.30
N MET A 40 -2.04 -12.88 -4.18
CA MET A 40 -1.25 -12.26 -3.11
C MET A 40 0.14 -11.85 -3.60
N SER A 41 0.81 -12.70 -4.38
CA SER A 41 2.13 -12.39 -4.91
C SER A 41 2.12 -11.22 -5.89
N TYR A 42 1.06 -11.03 -6.70
CA TYR A 42 0.95 -9.82 -7.53
C TYR A 42 0.72 -8.55 -6.72
N GLN A 43 -0.14 -8.60 -5.71
CA GLN A 43 -0.36 -7.46 -4.82
C GLN A 43 0.96 -7.05 -4.15
N GLU A 44 1.71 -8.01 -3.61
CA GLU A 44 3.02 -7.74 -3.03
C GLU A 44 4.02 -7.28 -4.09
N THR A 45 4.06 -7.91 -5.27
CA THR A 45 4.97 -7.52 -6.36
C THR A 45 4.80 -6.04 -6.71
N SER A 46 3.57 -5.59 -6.97
CA SER A 46 3.29 -4.18 -7.28
C SER A 46 3.73 -3.24 -6.15
N PHE A 47 3.52 -3.63 -4.89
CA PHE A 47 3.97 -2.83 -3.75
C PHE A 47 5.49 -2.74 -3.66
N VAL A 48 6.21 -3.86 -3.86
CA VAL A 48 7.66 -3.93 -3.71
C VAL A 48 8.43 -3.37 -4.89
N THR A 49 7.80 -3.13 -6.04
CA THR A 49 8.41 -2.57 -7.27
C THR A 49 7.93 -1.14 -7.53
N ILE A 50 6.93 -0.91 -8.39
CA ILE A 50 6.43 0.41 -8.79
C ILE A 50 5.99 1.25 -7.59
N GLY A 51 5.39 0.61 -6.58
CA GLY A 51 5.08 1.25 -5.31
C GLY A 51 6.32 1.85 -4.66
N GLN A 52 7.34 1.04 -4.39
CA GLN A 52 8.60 1.52 -3.80
C GLN A 52 9.35 2.53 -4.68
N ARG A 53 9.31 2.37 -6.01
CA ARG A 53 9.91 3.34 -6.96
C ARG A 53 9.29 4.73 -6.75
N LEU A 54 7.96 4.82 -6.86
CA LEU A 54 7.23 6.08 -6.74
C LEU A 54 7.38 6.69 -5.34
N LEU A 55 7.25 5.87 -4.30
CA LEU A 55 7.42 6.29 -2.92
C LEU A 55 8.84 6.84 -2.64
N ALA A 56 9.88 6.23 -3.21
CA ALA A 56 11.26 6.68 -3.04
C ALA A 56 11.55 7.95 -3.87
N ASN A 57 11.16 7.95 -5.15
CA ASN A 57 11.40 9.04 -6.08
C ASN A 57 10.29 9.08 -7.14
N PRO A 58 9.53 10.18 -7.30
CA PRO A 58 9.78 11.52 -6.74
C PRO A 58 9.14 11.81 -5.39
N LEU A 59 8.25 10.94 -4.86
CA LEU A 59 7.37 11.32 -3.75
C LEU A 59 8.09 11.46 -2.41
N ARG A 60 9.24 10.79 -2.21
CA ARG A 60 10.07 10.87 -0.99
C ARG A 60 9.27 10.63 0.29
N VAL A 61 8.38 9.65 0.24
CA VAL A 61 7.56 9.14 1.34
C VAL A 61 7.68 7.62 1.47
N ARG A 62 8.75 7.04 0.91
CA ARG A 62 9.14 5.66 1.20
C ARG A 62 9.59 5.57 2.65
N PHE A 63 8.94 4.71 3.40
CA PHE A 63 9.35 4.28 4.73
C PHE A 63 9.85 2.84 4.67
N HIS A 64 10.22 2.31 5.82
CA HIS A 64 10.54 0.89 5.95
C HIS A 64 9.25 0.10 6.23
N TYR A 65 8.99 -0.94 5.46
CA TYR A 65 7.73 -1.70 5.51
C TYR A 65 7.95 -3.20 5.80
N GLY A 66 9.01 -3.56 6.53
CA GLY A 66 9.36 -4.96 6.80
C GLY A 66 9.96 -5.70 5.59
N HIS A 67 10.53 -4.92 4.68
CA HIS A 67 11.27 -5.38 3.49
C HIS A 67 12.76 -5.47 3.82
N PRO A 68 13.58 -6.15 3.01
CA PRO A 68 15.02 -6.31 3.27
C PRO A 68 15.79 -5.01 3.03
N ASP A 69 15.53 -4.00 3.85
CA ASP A 69 16.23 -2.72 3.80
C ASP A 69 17.48 -2.75 4.70
N ILE A 70 18.56 -2.12 4.26
CA ILE A 70 19.82 -2.02 5.02
C ILE A 70 19.87 -0.66 5.73
N PHE A 71 20.19 -0.67 7.02
CA PHE A 71 20.20 0.52 7.87
C PHE A 71 21.62 1.02 8.16
N ASP A 72 21.82 2.34 8.12
CA ASP A 72 23.01 2.96 8.70
C ASP A 72 22.91 2.87 10.24
N ARG A 73 23.70 1.95 10.80
CA ARG A 73 23.80 1.72 12.24
C ARG A 73 24.15 2.99 13.01
N ILE A 74 25.14 3.76 12.53
CA ILE A 74 25.67 4.93 13.25
C ILE A 74 24.56 5.99 13.33
N PHE A 75 23.89 6.27 12.22
CA PHE A 75 22.78 7.22 12.20
C PHE A 75 21.66 6.84 13.18
N HIS A 76 21.22 5.58 13.21
CA HIS A 76 20.09 5.17 14.03
C HIS A 76 20.45 5.09 15.52
N ILE A 77 21.61 4.53 15.89
CA ILE A 77 22.02 4.42 17.30
C ILE A 77 22.23 5.80 17.92
N THR A 78 22.94 6.70 17.23
CA THR A 78 23.28 8.03 17.76
C THR A 78 22.08 8.97 17.86
N ARG A 79 20.93 8.63 17.28
CA ARG A 79 19.75 9.50 17.23
C ARG A 79 18.53 8.95 17.98
N GLY A 80 18.71 7.93 18.83
CA GLY A 80 17.64 7.38 19.65
C GLY A 80 17.03 6.09 19.09
N GLY A 81 17.84 5.23 18.49
CA GLY A 81 17.47 3.87 18.08
C GLY A 81 16.84 3.74 16.69
N VAL A 82 16.62 2.49 16.27
CA VAL A 82 16.05 2.15 14.96
C VAL A 82 14.55 2.45 14.93
N SER A 83 13.80 1.89 15.88
CA SER A 83 12.35 2.03 15.96
C SER A 83 11.85 2.00 17.40
N LYS A 84 10.53 2.10 17.57
CA LYS A 84 9.85 1.92 18.86
C LYS A 84 9.74 0.43 19.18
N ALA A 85 10.61 -0.06 20.07
CA ALA A 85 10.54 -1.43 20.53
C ALA A 85 9.34 -1.62 21.47
N SER A 86 8.29 -2.30 21.02
CA SER A 86 7.24 -2.83 21.90
C SER A 86 6.65 -4.09 21.30
N LYS A 87 6.66 -5.19 22.07
CA LYS A 87 6.15 -6.49 21.64
C LYS A 87 4.64 -6.50 21.34
N THR A 88 3.91 -5.50 21.82
CA THR A 88 2.43 -5.51 21.82
C THR A 88 1.82 -4.20 21.32
N ILE A 89 2.47 -3.05 21.55
CA ILE A 89 1.88 -1.71 21.31
C ILE A 89 2.34 -1.10 19.98
N ASN A 90 3.50 -1.53 19.45
CA ASN A 90 4.01 -1.02 18.17
C ASN A 90 4.17 -2.19 17.20
N LEU A 91 3.06 -2.84 16.82
CA LEU A 91 3.06 -3.91 15.83
C LEU A 91 3.66 -3.46 14.49
N SER A 92 3.65 -2.15 14.22
CA SER A 92 4.27 -1.50 13.05
C SER A 92 5.64 -0.88 13.33
N GLU A 93 6.49 -1.56 14.10
CA GLU A 93 7.88 -1.15 14.34
C GLU A 93 8.62 -0.83 13.03
N ASP A 94 8.37 -1.55 11.94
CA ASP A 94 9.01 -1.30 10.66
C ASP A 94 8.72 0.11 10.13
N VAL A 95 7.45 0.50 10.11
CA VAL A 95 7.01 1.81 9.61
C VAL A 95 7.52 2.94 10.51
N PHE A 96 7.49 2.74 11.83
CA PHE A 96 8.06 3.70 12.77
C PHE A 96 9.57 3.88 12.60
N ALA A 97 10.29 2.86 12.11
CA ALA A 97 11.70 3.00 11.76
C ALA A 97 11.88 4.02 10.61
N GLY A 98 11.04 3.91 9.57
CA GLY A 98 11.03 4.86 8.47
C GLY A 98 10.62 6.28 8.88
N TYR A 99 9.62 6.41 9.77
CA TYR A 99 9.19 7.71 10.31
C TYR A 99 10.31 8.38 11.11
N ASN A 100 10.94 7.64 12.03
CA ASN A 100 12.05 8.15 12.83
C ASN A 100 13.21 8.58 11.94
N SER A 101 13.56 7.76 10.95
CA SER A 101 14.61 8.08 9.98
C SER A 101 14.32 9.41 9.27
N THR A 102 13.12 9.56 8.71
CA THR A 102 12.68 10.77 7.99
C THR A 102 12.60 12.00 8.91
N LEU A 103 12.05 11.85 10.12
CA LEU A 103 11.96 12.93 11.13
C LEU A 103 13.35 13.39 11.60
N ARG A 104 14.36 12.55 11.51
CA ARG A 104 15.76 12.86 11.83
C ARG A 104 16.55 13.35 10.62
N ARG A 105 15.85 13.71 9.53
CA ARG A 105 16.42 14.15 8.24
C ARG A 105 17.23 13.06 7.53
N GLY A 106 16.97 11.80 7.87
CA GLY A 106 17.46 10.66 7.11
C GLY A 106 16.77 10.56 5.75
N PHE A 107 17.44 9.88 4.83
CA PHE A 107 16.97 9.69 3.46
C PHE A 107 16.88 8.20 3.15
N ILE A 108 15.77 7.80 2.52
CA ILE A 108 15.45 6.39 2.24
C ILE A 108 15.44 6.22 0.72
N THR A 109 16.31 5.37 0.20
CA THR A 109 16.41 5.07 -1.24
C THR A 109 15.87 3.69 -1.56
N TYR A 110 15.69 3.42 -2.85
CA TYR A 110 15.25 2.12 -3.35
C TYR A 110 16.14 1.66 -4.51
N HIS A 111 16.56 0.40 -4.50
CA HIS A 111 17.50 -0.18 -5.44
C HIS A 111 17.05 -1.58 -5.90
N GLU A 112 17.20 -1.84 -7.20
CA GLU A 112 16.58 -3.01 -7.85
C GLU A 112 17.57 -3.89 -8.60
N TYR A 113 18.85 -3.49 -8.68
CA TYR A 113 19.89 -4.32 -9.32
C TYR A 113 20.26 -5.56 -8.47
N MET A 114 19.71 -5.67 -7.26
CA MET A 114 19.78 -6.82 -6.38
C MET A 114 18.36 -7.11 -5.87
N GLN A 115 18.02 -8.38 -5.77
CA GLN A 115 16.70 -8.84 -5.33
C GLN A 115 16.86 -9.90 -4.25
N VAL A 116 15.98 -9.85 -3.24
CA VAL A 116 15.97 -10.78 -2.12
C VAL A 116 14.72 -11.66 -2.21
N GLY A 117 14.91 -12.97 -2.22
CA GLY A 117 13.79 -13.92 -2.20
C GLY A 117 13.16 -14.01 -0.82
N LYS A 118 11.83 -13.95 -0.75
CA LYS A 118 11.06 -14.16 0.47
C LYS A 118 9.98 -15.20 0.25
N GLY A 119 9.95 -16.18 1.15
CA GLY A 119 8.86 -17.15 1.23
C GLY A 119 7.71 -16.57 2.02
N ARG A 120 6.49 -16.73 1.51
CA ARG A 120 5.26 -16.38 2.24
C ARG A 120 4.42 -17.62 2.44
N ASP A 121 3.87 -17.75 3.65
CA ASP A 121 2.78 -18.68 3.90
C ASP A 121 1.51 -18.12 3.27
N VAL A 122 0.99 -18.86 2.29
CA VAL A 122 -0.10 -18.43 1.41
C VAL A 122 -1.43 -19.10 1.75
N GLY A 123 -1.55 -19.65 2.96
CA GLY A 123 -2.81 -20.15 3.48
C GLY A 123 -3.75 -18.99 3.84
N LEU A 124 -5.06 -19.16 3.62
CA LEU A 124 -6.06 -18.11 3.83
C LEU A 124 -6.03 -17.55 5.26
N ILE A 125 -5.83 -18.42 6.25
CA ILE A 125 -5.72 -18.01 7.67
C ILE A 125 -4.46 -17.17 7.89
N GLN A 126 -3.32 -17.54 7.29
CA GLN A 126 -2.08 -16.79 7.39
C GLN A 126 -2.17 -15.43 6.69
N ILE A 127 -2.75 -15.39 5.49
CA ILE A 127 -3.01 -14.15 4.75
C ILE A 127 -3.94 -13.23 5.56
N SER A 128 -5.02 -13.77 6.12
CA SER A 128 -5.94 -13.00 6.97
C SER A 128 -5.24 -12.41 8.21
N LYS A 129 -4.38 -13.18 8.88
CA LYS A 129 -3.57 -12.68 10.01
C LYS A 129 -2.59 -11.59 9.59
N PHE A 130 -2.01 -11.71 8.39
CA PHE A 130 -1.10 -10.70 7.84
C PHE A 130 -1.82 -9.39 7.55
N GLU A 131 -2.97 -9.43 6.87
CA GLU A 131 -3.80 -8.25 6.61
C GLU A 131 -4.32 -7.63 7.91
N ALA A 132 -4.71 -8.45 8.90
CA ALA A 132 -5.10 -7.96 10.22
C ALA A 132 -3.94 -7.24 10.94
N LYS A 133 -2.70 -7.76 10.83
CA LYS A 133 -1.51 -7.08 11.37
C LYS A 133 -1.32 -5.71 10.72
N ILE A 134 -1.45 -5.63 9.41
CA ILE A 134 -1.31 -4.37 8.67
C ILE A 134 -2.40 -3.37 9.08
N ALA A 135 -3.67 -3.81 9.17
CA ALA A 135 -4.78 -2.97 9.57
C ALA A 135 -4.61 -2.40 11.00
N ASN A 136 -4.23 -3.24 11.96
CA ASN A 136 -3.90 -2.80 13.33
C ASN A 136 -2.75 -1.80 13.33
N GLY A 137 -1.71 -2.09 12.55
CA GLY A 137 -0.57 -1.23 12.37
C GLY A 137 -0.89 0.16 11.82
N ASN A 138 -1.82 0.25 10.89
CA ASN A 138 -2.25 1.54 10.34
C ASN A 138 -3.14 2.32 11.32
N SER A 139 -3.90 1.63 12.18
CA SER A 139 -4.61 2.27 13.30
C SER A 139 -3.61 2.92 14.29
N GLU A 140 -2.54 2.20 14.64
CA GLU A 140 -1.45 2.74 15.47
C GLU A 140 -0.79 3.97 14.83
N GLN A 141 -0.55 3.95 13.51
CA GLN A 141 -0.02 5.09 12.77
C GLN A 141 -0.94 6.32 12.87
N THR A 142 -2.26 6.12 12.77
CA THR A 142 -3.26 7.18 12.85
C THR A 142 -3.24 7.89 14.20
N LEU A 143 -3.01 7.15 15.28
CA LEU A 143 -2.93 7.70 16.65
C LEU A 143 -1.52 8.22 17.00
N SER A 144 -0.52 7.98 16.16
CA SER A 144 0.86 8.31 16.48
C SER A 144 1.16 9.81 16.37
N ARG A 145 1.96 10.33 17.31
CA ARG A 145 2.50 11.69 17.21
C ARG A 145 3.49 11.86 16.04
N ASP A 146 4.03 10.76 15.50
CA ASP A 146 5.04 10.82 14.44
C ASP A 146 4.42 11.20 13.10
N ILE A 147 3.21 10.71 12.78
CA ILE A 147 2.52 11.16 11.57
C ILE A 147 2.17 12.64 11.66
N TYR A 148 1.73 13.11 12.83
CA TYR A 148 1.49 14.55 13.06
C TYR A 148 2.76 15.38 12.83
N ARG A 149 3.91 14.92 13.34
CA ARG A 149 5.20 15.59 13.13
C ARG A 149 5.67 15.54 11.68
N LEU A 150 5.43 14.45 10.97
CA LEU A 150 5.73 14.32 9.54
C LEU A 150 4.86 15.28 8.72
N GLY A 151 3.56 15.33 8.99
CA GLY A 151 2.62 16.23 8.32
C GLY A 151 3.01 17.71 8.48
N ARG A 152 3.56 18.10 9.64
CA ARG A 152 4.08 19.46 9.86
C ARG A 152 5.37 19.79 9.10
N ARG A 153 6.08 18.80 8.57
CA ARG A 153 7.38 18.96 7.87
C ARG A 153 7.30 18.69 6.37
N PHE A 154 6.29 17.97 5.92
CA PHE A 154 6.06 17.71 4.51
C PHE A 154 5.45 18.93 3.83
N ASP A 155 5.84 19.14 2.59
CA ASP A 155 5.11 20.04 1.69
C ASP A 155 3.74 19.42 1.34
N PHE A 156 2.89 20.20 0.67
CA PHE A 156 1.54 19.76 0.32
C PHE A 156 1.53 18.44 -0.46
N PHE A 157 2.40 18.27 -1.45
CA PHE A 157 2.42 17.07 -2.30
C PHE A 157 2.91 15.83 -1.56
N ARG A 158 3.95 15.96 -0.73
CA ARG A 158 4.46 14.88 0.11
C ARG A 158 3.48 14.52 1.23
N MET A 159 2.79 15.51 1.80
CA MET A 159 1.74 15.28 2.77
C MET A 159 0.57 14.52 2.14
N LEU A 160 0.12 14.95 0.95
CA LEU A 160 -0.94 14.29 0.20
C LEU A 160 -0.54 12.86 -0.17
N SER A 161 0.68 12.68 -0.66
CA SER A 161 1.24 11.36 -0.98
C SER A 161 1.27 10.47 0.24
N CYS A 162 1.82 10.96 1.35
CA CYS A 162 1.85 10.22 2.62
C CYS A 162 0.44 9.86 3.09
N TYR A 163 -0.54 10.76 2.99
CA TYR A 163 -1.93 10.48 3.33
C TYR A 163 -2.48 9.32 2.48
N TYR A 164 -2.38 9.41 1.16
CA TYR A 164 -2.93 8.39 0.27
C TYR A 164 -2.20 7.06 0.33
N THR A 165 -0.92 7.03 0.67
CA THR A 165 -0.14 5.78 0.72
C THR A 165 -0.12 5.13 2.09
N THR A 166 -0.60 5.82 3.13
CA THR A 166 -0.69 5.30 4.49
C THR A 166 -2.14 5.36 4.97
N ILE A 167 -2.47 6.27 5.88
CA ILE A 167 -3.72 6.30 6.64
C ILE A 167 -4.95 6.47 5.75
N GLY A 168 -4.88 7.33 4.74
CA GLY A 168 -5.98 7.65 3.85
C GLY A 168 -6.45 6.46 3.01
N PHE A 169 -5.53 5.59 2.59
CA PHE A 169 -5.88 4.35 1.88
C PHE A 169 -6.81 3.48 2.72
N TYR A 170 -6.41 3.15 3.94
CA TYR A 170 -7.21 2.28 4.82
C TYR A 170 -8.51 2.94 5.28
N PHE A 171 -8.52 4.25 5.50
CA PHE A 171 -9.73 4.98 5.83
C PHE A 171 -10.74 4.93 4.66
N SER A 172 -10.26 5.12 3.43
CA SER A 172 -11.09 5.00 2.23
C SER A 172 -11.60 3.57 2.02
N SER A 173 -10.76 2.57 2.27
CA SER A 173 -11.16 1.15 2.24
C SER A 173 -12.22 0.84 3.28
N LEU A 174 -12.10 1.37 4.51
CA LEU A 174 -13.11 1.21 5.55
C LEU A 174 -14.47 1.80 5.12
N ILE A 175 -14.48 3.04 4.63
CA ILE A 175 -15.71 3.69 4.13
C ILE A 175 -16.32 2.88 3.00
N SER A 176 -15.50 2.37 2.09
CA SER A 176 -15.96 1.55 0.96
C SER A 176 -16.63 0.26 1.44
N VAL A 177 -16.00 -0.45 2.39
CA VAL A 177 -16.57 -1.67 2.98
C VAL A 177 -17.88 -1.37 3.72
N VAL A 178 -17.93 -0.31 4.53
CA VAL A 178 -19.17 0.09 5.22
C VAL A 178 -20.27 0.43 4.21
N SER A 179 -19.93 1.15 3.13
CA SER A 179 -20.88 1.49 2.07
C SER A 179 -21.46 0.25 1.39
N ILE A 180 -20.62 -0.77 1.13
CA ILE A 180 -21.07 -2.06 0.59
C ILE A 180 -22.01 -2.77 1.56
N TYR A 181 -21.70 -2.80 2.86
CA TYR A 181 -22.59 -3.40 3.86
C TYR A 181 -23.94 -2.68 3.93
N VAL A 182 -23.95 -1.35 4.00
CA VAL A 182 -25.18 -0.56 3.99
C VAL A 182 -25.99 -0.82 2.72
N PHE A 183 -25.33 -0.89 1.56
CA PHE A 183 -25.97 -1.21 0.29
C PHE A 183 -26.59 -2.61 0.29
N LEU A 184 -25.86 -3.64 0.71
CA LEU A 184 -26.34 -5.02 0.72
C LEU A 184 -27.50 -5.23 1.70
N TYR A 185 -27.38 -4.73 2.93
CA TYR A 185 -28.47 -4.81 3.91
C TYR A 185 -29.67 -3.95 3.50
N GLY A 186 -29.41 -2.79 2.89
CA GLY A 186 -30.45 -1.96 2.29
C GLY A 186 -31.22 -2.70 1.18
N GLN A 187 -30.51 -3.34 0.24
CA GLN A 187 -31.12 -4.18 -0.80
C GLN A 187 -31.93 -5.33 -0.21
N LEU A 188 -31.38 -6.05 0.76
CA LEU A 188 -32.09 -7.14 1.43
C LEU A 188 -33.38 -6.63 2.09
N TYR A 189 -33.33 -5.49 2.78
CA TYR A 189 -34.51 -4.85 3.36
C TYR A 189 -35.55 -4.48 2.30
N MET A 190 -35.13 -3.92 1.17
CA MET A 190 -36.02 -3.53 0.06
C MET A 190 -36.72 -4.72 -0.59
N VAL A 191 -36.01 -5.85 -0.73
CA VAL A 191 -36.56 -7.12 -1.22
C VAL A 191 -37.59 -7.68 -0.24
N LEU A 192 -37.22 -7.78 1.04
CA LEU A 192 -38.06 -8.41 2.08
C LEU A 192 -39.30 -7.57 2.43
N SER A 193 -39.19 -6.25 2.40
CA SER A 193 -40.33 -5.34 2.63
C SER A 193 -41.30 -5.24 1.45
N GLY A 194 -40.95 -5.80 0.29
CA GLY A 194 -41.75 -5.67 -0.93
C GLY A 194 -41.69 -4.27 -1.57
N LEU A 195 -40.98 -3.31 -0.95
CA LEU A 195 -40.83 -1.93 -1.44
C LEU A 195 -40.18 -1.89 -2.83
N GLN A 196 -39.28 -2.83 -3.10
CA GLN A 196 -38.65 -2.96 -4.41
C GLN A 196 -39.67 -3.26 -5.52
N LYS A 197 -40.71 -4.08 -5.25
CA LYS A 197 -41.76 -4.36 -6.24
C LYS A 197 -42.61 -3.11 -6.51
N ALA A 198 -42.95 -2.35 -5.47
CA ALA A 198 -43.67 -1.09 -5.60
C ALA A 198 -42.87 -0.06 -6.42
N LEU A 199 -41.58 0.10 -6.12
CA LEU A 199 -40.68 1.00 -6.85
C LEU A 199 -40.46 0.59 -8.31
N ILE A 200 -40.38 -0.70 -8.63
CA ILE A 200 -40.23 -1.18 -10.03
C ILE A 200 -41.50 -0.87 -10.85
N ILE A 201 -42.69 -1.03 -10.25
CA ILE A 201 -43.96 -0.71 -10.91
C ILE A 201 -44.03 0.79 -11.20
N GLU A 202 -43.67 1.63 -10.23
CA GLU A 202 -43.69 3.09 -10.35
C GLU A 202 -42.60 3.60 -11.32
N ALA A 203 -41.39 3.02 -11.29
CA ALA A 203 -40.30 3.35 -12.20
C ALA A 203 -40.58 2.96 -13.66
N ARG A 204 -41.31 1.86 -13.89
CA ARG A 204 -41.79 1.46 -15.22
C ARG A 204 -42.85 2.44 -15.75
N VAL A 205 -43.65 3.03 -14.87
CA VAL A 205 -44.61 4.08 -15.22
C VAL A 205 -43.88 5.40 -15.56
N HIS A 206 -42.77 5.70 -14.88
CA HIS A 206 -42.00 6.94 -15.07
C HIS A 206 -40.78 6.85 -16.02
N ASN A 207 -40.51 5.67 -16.60
CA ASN A 207 -39.52 5.45 -17.66
C ASN A 207 -38.09 5.97 -17.34
N ILE A 208 -37.59 5.68 -16.13
CA ILE A 208 -36.31 6.21 -15.61
C ILE A 208 -35.13 5.37 -16.11
N GLN A 209 -34.79 5.47 -17.40
CA GLN A 209 -33.59 4.86 -18.00
C GLN A 209 -32.27 5.45 -17.45
N SER A 210 -32.31 6.69 -16.93
CA SER A 210 -31.13 7.43 -16.50
C SER A 210 -30.41 6.81 -15.27
N LEU A 211 -31.16 6.17 -14.37
CA LEU A 211 -30.63 5.61 -13.13
C LEU A 211 -29.82 4.32 -13.39
N GLU A 212 -30.31 3.47 -14.29
CA GLU A 212 -29.65 2.22 -14.67
C GLU A 212 -28.33 2.49 -15.41
N THR A 213 -28.34 3.46 -16.33
CA THR A 213 -27.12 3.88 -17.04
C THR A 213 -26.07 4.52 -16.11
N ALA A 214 -26.49 5.27 -15.09
CA ALA A 214 -25.58 5.86 -14.12
C ALA A 214 -24.89 4.79 -13.25
N LEU A 215 -25.63 3.81 -12.73
CA LEU A 215 -25.10 2.69 -11.95
C LEU A 215 -24.15 1.78 -12.77
N ALA A 216 -24.49 1.50 -14.03
CA ALA A 216 -23.64 0.73 -14.93
C ALA A 216 -22.33 1.48 -15.27
N SER A 217 -22.41 2.81 -15.50
CA SER A 217 -21.22 3.63 -15.78
C SER A 217 -20.26 3.73 -14.58
N GLN A 218 -20.80 3.84 -13.36
CA GLN A 218 -19.98 3.91 -12.14
C GLN A 218 -19.23 2.59 -11.91
N SER A 219 -19.92 1.45 -12.02
CA SER A 219 -19.31 0.14 -11.82
C SER A 219 -18.22 -0.17 -12.87
N PHE A 220 -18.45 0.17 -14.13
CA PHE A 220 -17.45 -0.02 -15.20
C PHE A 220 -16.18 0.83 -15.00
N ILE A 221 -16.34 2.12 -14.70
CA ILE A 221 -15.21 3.05 -14.54
C ILE A 221 -14.43 2.76 -13.24
N GLN A 222 -15.14 2.47 -12.14
CA GLN A 222 -14.55 2.32 -10.81
C GLN A 222 -13.93 0.94 -10.57
N LEU A 223 -14.54 -0.15 -11.07
CA LEU A 223 -14.02 -1.53 -10.88
C LEU A 223 -13.18 -2.06 -12.05
N GLY A 224 -13.35 -1.52 -13.26
CA GLY A 224 -12.62 -1.99 -14.44
C GLY A 224 -11.38 -1.15 -14.74
N LEU A 225 -11.54 0.17 -14.80
CA LEU A 225 -10.52 1.07 -15.35
C LEU A 225 -9.51 1.55 -14.28
N LEU A 226 -9.96 1.93 -13.08
CA LEU A 226 -9.08 2.50 -12.06
C LEU A 226 -8.32 1.46 -11.23
N THR A 227 -8.89 0.27 -11.02
CA THR A 227 -8.29 -0.81 -10.21
C THR A 227 -7.44 -1.78 -11.04
N GLY A 228 -7.82 -2.06 -12.28
CA GLY A 228 -7.09 -2.98 -13.17
C GLY A 228 -5.88 -2.36 -13.85
N LEU A 229 -5.95 -1.08 -14.20
CA LEU A 229 -4.89 -0.38 -14.96
C LEU A 229 -3.53 -0.36 -14.25
N PRO A 230 -3.42 -0.12 -12.92
CA PRO A 230 -2.14 -0.21 -12.23
C PRO A 230 -1.49 -1.60 -12.32
N MET A 231 -2.30 -2.67 -12.25
CA MET A 231 -1.80 -4.04 -12.37
C MET A 231 -1.31 -4.34 -13.81
N VAL A 232 -2.04 -3.88 -14.83
CA VAL A 232 -1.62 -4.04 -16.24
C VAL A 232 -0.32 -3.28 -16.52
N MET A 233 -0.21 -2.04 -16.03
CA MET A 233 1.01 -1.24 -16.15
C MET A 233 2.21 -1.91 -15.47
N GLU A 234 2.00 -2.49 -14.29
CA GLU A 234 3.03 -3.22 -13.55
C GLU A 234 3.51 -4.45 -14.33
N ILE A 235 2.59 -5.28 -14.86
CA ILE A 235 2.94 -6.44 -15.68
C ILE A 235 3.72 -6.01 -16.93
N ALA A 236 3.29 -4.94 -17.59
CA ALA A 236 3.96 -4.41 -18.77
C ALA A 236 5.37 -3.90 -18.47
N LEU A 237 5.58 -3.27 -17.31
CA LEU A 237 6.91 -2.80 -16.88
C LEU A 237 7.83 -3.94 -16.48
N GLU A 238 7.32 -4.96 -15.80
CA GLU A 238 8.14 -6.05 -15.25
C GLU A 238 8.41 -7.17 -16.24
N ARG A 239 7.42 -7.54 -17.06
CA ARG A 239 7.57 -8.59 -18.08
C ARG A 239 7.93 -8.02 -19.44
N GLY A 240 7.53 -6.78 -19.73
CA GLY A 240 7.64 -6.17 -21.04
C GLY A 240 6.35 -6.29 -21.84
N PHE A 241 6.07 -5.28 -22.66
CA PHE A 241 4.83 -5.18 -23.45
C PHE A 241 4.60 -6.32 -24.46
N TYR A 242 5.66 -7.03 -24.87
CA TYR A 242 5.57 -8.10 -25.87
C TYR A 242 5.40 -9.50 -25.28
N THR A 243 5.52 -9.65 -23.97
CA THR A 243 5.39 -10.95 -23.26
C THR A 243 4.29 -10.95 -22.21
N ALA A 244 3.50 -9.87 -22.15
CA ALA A 244 2.37 -9.68 -21.24
C ALA A 244 1.06 -10.19 -21.86
#